data_AF-A0A261GAN2-F1
#
_entry.id   AF-A0A261GAN2-F1
#
_cell.length_a   1.000
_cell.length_b   1.000
_cell.length_c   1.000
_cell.angle_alpha   90.00
_cell.angle_beta   90.00
_cell.angle_gamma   90.00
#
_symmetry.space_group_name_H-M   'P 1'
#
loop_
_entity.id
_entity.type
_entity.pdbx_description
1 polymer ?
#
loop_
_entity_poly.entity_id
_entity_poly.type
_entity_poly.pdbx_seq_one_letter_code
_entity_poly.pdbx_strand_id
1 'polypeptide(L)'
;MNILCVCGNGIGTSVLLKVNVEQVASDMNMDVTVTTSDAGSAKGTANMNDLVLTSPQLAAELEGVDVPVETIENFMDPDEVKKILEKYAD
;
A
#
# COMPACT_ATOMS: atom_id res chain seq x y z
N MET A 1 9.03 -7.22 5.07
CA MET A 1 8.32 -6.93 3.82
C MET A 1 8.22 -5.42 3.62
N ASN A 2 8.60 -4.91 2.46
CA ASN A 2 8.54 -3.50 2.11
C ASN A 2 7.26 -3.18 1.34
N ILE A 3 6.43 -2.29 1.88
CA ILE A 3 5.15 -1.90 1.29
C ILE A 3 5.20 -0.43 0.88
N LEU A 4 4.86 -0.15 -0.37
CA LEU A 4 4.72 1.20 -0.90
C LEU A 4 3.25 1.61 -0.95
N CYS A 5 2.86 2.58 -0.12
CA CYS A 5 1.53 3.17 -0.16
C CYS A 5 1.51 4.38 -1.11
N VAL A 6 0.65 4.34 -2.12
CA VAL A 6 0.53 5.39 -3.15
C VAL A 6 -0.85 6.02 -3.08
N CYS A 7 -0.91 7.33 -2.82
CA CYS A 7 -2.16 8.05 -2.63
C CYS A 7 -2.17 9.34 -3.45
N GLY A 8 -3.28 9.60 -4.15
CA GLY A 8 -3.42 10.75 -5.05
C GLY A 8 -4.11 11.96 -4.40
N ASN A 9 -4.65 11.77 -3.20
CA ASN A 9 -5.57 12.73 -2.56
C ASN A 9 -4.91 13.64 -1.51
N GLY A 10 -3.57 13.67 -1.44
CA GLY A 10 -2.80 14.56 -0.58
C GLY A 10 -2.11 13.87 0.62
N ILE A 11 -1.24 14.62 1.31
CA ILE A 11 -0.34 14.12 2.37
C ILE A 11 -1.11 13.40 3.49
N GLY A 12 -2.27 13.91 3.89
CA GLY A 12 -3.05 13.34 5.00
C GLY A 12 -3.58 11.93 4.69
N THR A 13 -4.00 11.69 3.45
CA THR A 13 -4.48 10.37 3.00
C THR A 13 -3.34 9.36 2.94
N SER A 14 -2.14 9.78 2.53
CA SER A 14 -0.94 8.94 2.51
C SER A 14 -0.51 8.50 3.90
N VAL A 15 -0.54 9.40 4.88
CA VAL A 15 -0.18 9.08 6.26
C VAL A 15 -1.21 8.13 6.88
N LEU A 16 -2.50 8.35 6.62
CA LEU A 16 -3.56 7.49 7.16
C LEU A 16 -3.43 6.04 6.67
N LEU A 17 -3.28 5.84 5.36
CA LEU A 17 -3.11 4.50 4.80
C LEU A 17 -1.87 3.82 5.39
N LYS A 18 -0.76 4.55 5.49
CA LYS A 18 0.46 4.04 6.13
C LYS A 18 0.20 3.56 7.56
N VAL A 19 -0.40 4.41 8.40
CA VAL A 19 -0.66 4.09 9.81
C VAL A 19 -1.56 2.85 9.94
N ASN A 20 -2.60 2.75 9.10
CA ASN A 20 -3.49 1.59 9.12
C ASN A 20 -2.79 0.29 8.69
N VAL A 21 -1.94 0.35 7.65
CA VAL A 21 -1.13 -0.81 7.22
C VAL A 21 -0.15 -1.24 8.32
N GLU A 22 0.56 -0.29 8.94
CA GLU A 22 1.48 -0.60 10.05
C GLU A 22 0.74 -1.21 11.25
N GLN A 23 -0.44 -0.67 11.61
CA GLN A 23 -1.24 -1.19 12.71
C GLN A 23 -1.72 -2.61 12.44
N VAL A 24 -2.33 -2.85 11.27
CA VAL A 24 -2.85 -4.18 10.91
C VAL A 24 -1.72 -5.20 10.80
N ALA A 25 -0.60 -4.84 10.18
CA ALA A 25 0.57 -5.71 10.10
C ALA A 25 1.12 -6.06 11.49
N SER A 26 1.16 -5.08 12.41
CA SER A 26 1.56 -5.32 13.79
C SER A 26 0.61 -6.27 14.52
N ASP A 27 -0.70 -6.13 14.32
CA ASP A 27 -1.70 -7.04 14.90
C ASP A 27 -1.56 -8.47 14.36
N MET A 28 -1.09 -8.60 13.13
CA MET A 28 -0.80 -9.88 12.48
C MET A 28 0.60 -10.44 12.80
N ASN A 29 1.42 -9.73 13.59
CA ASN A 29 2.83 -10.05 13.86
C ASN A 29 3.69 -10.15 12.57
N MET A 30 3.37 -9.35 11.55
CA MET A 30 4.14 -9.25 10.33
C MET A 30 5.21 -8.16 10.44
N ASP A 31 6.45 -8.46 10.07
CA ASP A 31 7.53 -7.48 9.99
C ASP A 31 7.44 -6.71 8.66
N VAL A 32 6.78 -5.54 8.69
CA VAL A 32 6.59 -4.68 7.52
C VAL A 32 7.28 -3.34 7.68
N THR A 33 7.82 -2.81 6.58
CA THR A 33 8.28 -1.42 6.47
C THR A 33 7.40 -0.71 5.45
N VAL A 34 6.65 0.29 5.90
CA VAL A 34 5.70 1.00 5.05
C VAL A 34 6.25 2.39 4.68
N THR A 35 6.36 2.63 3.37
CA THR A 35 6.74 3.92 2.81
C THR A 35 5.60 4.51 2.01
N THR A 36 5.61 5.83 1.80
CA THR A 36 4.59 6.52 1.03
C THR A 36 5.21 7.25 -0.15
N SER A 37 4.54 7.25 -1.29
CA SER A 37 4.94 8.06 -2.46
C SER A 37 3.72 8.69 -3.13
N ASP A 38 3.95 9.78 -3.84
CA ASP A 38 2.96 10.36 -4.74
C ASP A 38 2.84 9.53 -6.03
N ALA A 39 1.72 9.65 -6.75
CA ALA A 39 1.47 8.86 -7.95
C ALA A 39 2.51 9.09 -9.07
N GLY A 40 3.05 10.31 -9.19
CA GLY A 40 4.04 10.64 -10.22
C GLY A 40 5.40 9.98 -9.99
N SER A 41 5.79 9.83 -8.72
CA SER A 41 7.05 9.20 -8.32
C SER A 41 6.93 7.69 -8.09
N ALA A 42 5.73 7.21 -7.74
CA ALA A 42 5.50 5.84 -7.30
C ALA A 42 5.91 4.79 -8.33
N LYS A 43 5.66 5.01 -9.63
CA LYS A 43 6.04 4.06 -10.67
C LYS A 43 7.55 3.81 -10.73
N GLY A 44 8.35 4.84 -10.49
CA GLY A 44 9.82 4.75 -10.49
C GLY A 44 10.38 4.02 -9.27
N THR A 45 9.62 3.95 -8.18
CA THR A 45 10.04 3.31 -6.93
C THR A 45 9.32 2.01 -6.60
N ALA A 46 8.21 1.71 -7.29
CA ALA A 46 7.37 0.52 -7.09
C ALA A 46 8.21 -0.77 -7.10
N ASN A 47 9.06 -0.95 -8.11
CA ASN A 47 9.87 -2.16 -8.28
C ASN A 47 10.95 -2.38 -7.19
N MET A 48 11.16 -1.43 -6.28
CA MET A 48 12.06 -1.59 -5.13
C MET A 48 11.32 -2.10 -3.87
N ASN A 49 10.02 -2.35 -3.96
CA ASN A 49 9.16 -2.79 -2.86
C ASN A 49 8.61 -4.20 -3.14
N ASP A 50 8.14 -4.87 -2.10
CA ASP A 50 7.53 -6.20 -2.23
C ASP A 50 6.05 -6.13 -2.62
N LEU A 51 5.39 -5.02 -2.27
CA LEU A 51 3.97 -4.78 -2.50
C LEU A 51 3.69 -3.28 -2.67
N VAL A 52 2.79 -2.94 -3.58
CA VAL A 52 2.23 -1.59 -3.71
C VAL A 52 0.76 -1.59 -3.29
N LEU A 53 0.40 -0.70 -2.37
CA LEU A 53 -0.99 -0.47 -1.94
C LEU A 53 -1.45 0.89 -2.45
N THR A 54 -2.58 0.94 -3.13
CA THR A 54 -3.09 2.20 -3.70
C THR A 54 -4.61 2.20 -3.84
N SER A 55 -5.21 3.29 -4.32
CA SER A 55 -6.64 3.30 -4.67
C SER A 55 -6.87 2.75 -6.09
N PRO A 56 -8.06 2.22 -6.41
CA PRO A 56 -8.39 1.73 -7.74
C PRO A 56 -8.14 2.75 -8.86
N GLN A 57 -8.28 4.04 -8.57
CA GLN A 57 -8.06 5.12 -9.54
C GLN A 57 -6.59 5.26 -9.95
N LEU A 58 -5.66 4.95 -9.04
CA LEU A 58 -4.22 5.08 -9.27
C LEU A 58 -3.56 3.76 -9.70
N ALA A 59 -4.22 2.64 -9.49
CA ALA A 59 -3.73 1.33 -9.92
C ALA A 59 -3.40 1.31 -11.43
N ALA A 60 -4.22 1.98 -12.25
CA ALA A 60 -3.99 2.12 -13.69
C ALA A 60 -2.67 2.85 -14.03
N GLU A 61 -2.27 3.84 -13.22
CA GLU A 61 -1.01 4.57 -13.45
C GLU A 61 0.22 3.72 -13.15
N LEU A 62 0.04 2.74 -12.27
CA LEU A 62 1.05 1.78 -11.84
C LEU A 62 1.07 0.51 -12.71
N GLU A 63 0.30 0.45 -13.80
CA GLU A 63 0.39 -0.67 -14.75
C GLU A 63 1.80 -0.80 -15.36
N GLY A 64 2.26 -2.05 -15.49
CA GLY A 64 3.57 -2.38 -16.04
C GLY A 64 4.73 -2.33 -15.05
N VAL A 65 4.45 -2.22 -13.74
CA VAL A 65 5.42 -2.56 -12.69
C VAL A 65 5.48 -4.07 -12.51
N ASP A 66 6.63 -4.60 -12.10
CA ASP A 66 6.86 -6.04 -11.93
C ASP A 66 6.42 -6.54 -10.55
N VAL A 67 5.98 -5.64 -9.68
CA VAL A 67 5.56 -5.89 -8.31
C VAL A 67 4.04 -5.98 -8.20
N PRO A 68 3.50 -6.74 -7.23
CA PRO A 68 2.07 -6.78 -6.98
C PRO A 68 1.53 -5.38 -6.63
N VAL A 69 0.44 -5.00 -7.31
CA VAL A 69 -0.31 -3.77 -7.01
C VAL A 69 -1.69 -4.20 -6.51
N GLU A 70 -1.97 -3.94 -5.24
CA GLU A 70 -3.25 -4.23 -4.61
C GLU A 70 -3.98 -2.91 -4.32
N THR A 71 -5.30 -2.94 -4.46
CA THR A 71 -6.15 -1.76 -4.35
C THR A 71 -6.96 -1.78 -3.06
N ILE A 72 -7.06 -0.62 -2.42
CA ILE A 72 -7.90 -0.37 -1.25
C ILE A 72 -8.92 0.71 -1.61
N GLU A 73 -10.20 0.38 -1.51
CA GLU A 73 -11.30 1.33 -1.73
C GLU A 73 -11.45 2.29 -0.55
N ASN A 74 -11.40 1.77 0.68
CA ASN A 74 -11.55 2.57 1.88
C ASN A 74 -10.32 2.47 2.78
N PHE A 75 -9.45 3.47 2.69
CA PHE A 75 -8.24 3.54 3.53
C PHE A 75 -8.52 3.65 5.03
N MET A 76 -9.76 3.94 5.46
CA MET A 76 -10.15 3.94 6.87
C MET A 76 -10.65 2.58 7.36
N ASP A 77 -10.82 1.60 6.48
CA ASP A 77 -11.28 0.26 6.82
C ASP A 77 -10.08 -0.68 7.04
N PRO A 78 -9.70 -0.96 8.30
CA PRO A 78 -8.59 -1.85 8.60
C PRO A 78 -8.86 -3.29 8.18
N ASP A 79 -10.13 -3.72 8.07
CA ASP A 79 -10.47 -5.07 7.62
C ASP A 79 -10.15 -5.27 6.13
N GLU A 80 -10.24 -4.21 5.32
CA GLU A 80 -9.85 -4.24 3.91
C GLU A 80 -8.34 -4.41 3.76
N VAL A 81 -7.57 -3.61 4.51
CA VAL A 81 -6.11 -3.72 4.58
C VAL A 81 -5.71 -5.13 5.03
N LYS A 82 -6.35 -5.64 6.08
CA LYS A 82 -6.07 -6.97 6.64
C LYS A 82 -6.25 -8.08 5.62
N LYS A 83 -7.38 -8.11 4.89
CA LYS A 83 -7.63 -9.13 3.86
C LYS A 83 -6.56 -9.16 2.78
N ILE A 84 -5.98 -8.01 2.46
CA ILE A 84 -4.88 -7.94 1.49
C ILE A 84 -3.61 -8.50 2.11
N LEU A 85 -3.23 -8.03 3.30
CA LEU A 85 -2.02 -8.49 3.98
C LEU A 85 -2.07 -9.99 4.30
N GLU A 86 -3.25 -10.56 4.57
CA GLU A 86 -3.46 -12.01 4.77
C GLU A 86 -3.06 -12.84 3.54
N LYS A 87 -3.14 -12.30 2.32
CA LYS A 87 -2.66 -13.00 1.11
C LYS A 87 -1.14 -13.16 1.09
N TYR A 88 -0.43 -12.36 1.88
CA TYR A 88 1.03 -12.29 1.96
C TYR A 88 1.57 -12.67 3.34
N ALA A 89 0.69 -13.11 4.25
CA ALA A 89 1.09 -13.67 5.53
C ALA A 89 1.44 -15.16 5.31
N ASP A 90 2.69 -15.53 5.60
CA ASP A 90 3.17 -16.92 5.59
C ASP A 90 2.49 -17.79 6.67
#